data_AF-A0A3B9T8W9-F1
#
_entry.id   AF-A0A3B9T8W9-F1
#
_cell.length_a   1.000
_cell.length_b   1.000
_cell.length_c   1.000
_cell.angle_alpha   90.00
_cell.angle_beta   90.00
_cell.angle_gamma   90.00
#
_symmetry.space_group_name_H-M   'P 1'
#
loop_
_entity.id
_entity.type
_entity.pdbx_description
1 polymer ?
#
loop_
_entity_poly.entity_id
_entity_poly.type
_entity_poly.pdbx_seq_one_letter_code
_entity_poly.pdbx_strand_id
1 'polypeptide(L)'
;MARINKEKKEDIYLDEAFFLTRSTQFLQEEDKSVSETKAELKTLVTNYAELLDQVKLITRISDRLQRKLDQTNDELNNMNQQIQEKNIQLEKTINDLTEAKIGRRATTFVFVFALALFLISEALIEPWIERFYNNFLISLSIKGLIALSIKPVESLVERSLLKKERARTLKTSEIRG
;
A
#
# COMPACT_ATOMS: atom_id res chain seq x y z
N MET A 1 28.57 4.65 1.33
CA MET A 1 29.04 5.83 0.57
C MET A 1 29.14 7.12 1.39
N ALA A 2 28.39 7.30 2.49
CA ALA A 2 28.45 8.55 3.29
C ALA A 2 29.75 8.78 4.09
N ARG A 3 30.48 7.73 4.49
CA ARG A 3 31.70 7.86 5.32
C ARG A 3 32.89 8.48 4.58
N ILE A 4 33.09 8.13 3.30
CA ILE A 4 34.22 8.61 2.48
C ILE A 4 34.12 10.11 2.21
N ASN A 5 32.91 10.67 2.15
CA ASN A 5 32.69 12.08 1.86
C ASN A 5 32.85 12.99 3.09
N LYS A 6 32.90 12.40 4.30
CA LYS A 6 33.06 13.14 5.55
C LYS A 6 34.54 13.38 5.87
N GLU A 7 35.38 12.35 5.74
CA GLU A 7 36.84 12.48 5.93
C GLU A 7 37.46 13.46 4.93
N LYS A 8 37.04 13.42 3.66
CA LYS A 8 37.55 14.34 2.63
C LYS A 8 37.15 15.81 2.86
N LYS A 9 36.04 16.05 3.58
CA LYS A 9 35.61 17.41 3.98
C LYS A 9 36.42 17.93 5.16
N GLU A 10 36.77 17.07 6.11
CA GLU A 10 37.61 17.43 7.24
C GLU A 10 39.02 17.83 6.78
N ASP A 11 39.61 17.12 5.81
CA ASP A 11 40.90 17.49 5.22
C ASP A 11 40.92 18.88 4.56
N ILE A 12 39.89 19.21 3.76
CA ILE A 12 39.83 20.50 3.05
C ILE A 12 39.77 21.68 4.02
N TYR A 13 38.98 21.53 5.10
CA TYR A 13 38.88 22.55 6.14
C TYR A 13 40.19 22.74 6.91
N LEU A 14 40.91 21.65 7.19
CA LEU A 14 42.20 21.69 7.88
C LEU A 14 43.28 22.33 7.01
N ASP A 15 43.31 22.02 5.72
CA ASP A 15 44.22 22.64 4.75
C ASP A 15 43.93 24.13 4.59
N GLU A 16 42.66 24.55 4.44
CA GLU A 16 42.32 25.98 4.38
C GLU A 16 42.70 26.74 5.66
N ALA A 17 42.42 26.15 6.83
CA ALA A 17 42.81 26.74 8.10
C ALA A 17 44.34 26.90 8.20
N PHE A 18 45.10 25.92 7.70
CA PHE A 18 46.56 25.97 7.64
C PHE A 18 47.05 27.07 6.69
N PHE A 19 46.50 27.17 5.47
CA PHE A 19 46.88 28.23 4.52
C PHE A 19 46.53 29.62 5.04
N LEU A 20 45.36 29.78 5.66
CA LEU A 20 44.93 31.06 6.23
C LEU A 20 45.81 31.46 7.42
N THR A 21 46.17 30.50 8.28
CA THR A 21 47.11 30.72 9.39
C THR A 21 48.49 31.10 8.85
N ARG A 22 48.99 30.40 7.83
CA ARG A 22 50.27 30.70 7.16
C ARG A 22 50.29 32.08 6.53
N SER A 23 49.22 32.47 5.81
CA SER A 23 49.11 33.81 5.22
C SER A 23 49.01 34.91 6.30
N THR A 24 48.34 34.63 7.42
CA THR A 24 48.23 35.57 8.54
C THR A 24 49.56 35.74 9.26
N GLN A 25 50.31 34.65 9.46
CA GLN A 25 51.66 34.67 10.02
C GLN A 25 52.63 35.37 9.07
N PHE A 26 52.47 35.18 7.75
CA PHE A 26 53.25 35.89 6.74
C PHE A 26 53.04 37.41 6.77
N LEU A 27 51.84 37.89 7.16
CA LEU A 27 51.53 39.31 7.33
C LEU A 27 52.08 39.93 8.63
N GLN A 28 52.47 39.11 9.62
CA GLN A 28 52.98 39.58 10.92
C GLN A 28 54.51 39.75 10.96
N GLU A 29 55.23 39.25 9.97
CA GLU A 29 56.69 39.40 9.85
C GLU A 29 57.04 40.75 9.21
N GLU A 30 57.74 41.62 9.96
CA GLU A 30 58.31 42.88 9.45
C GLU A 30 59.58 42.61 8.63
N ASP A 31 59.79 43.41 7.56
CA ASP A 31 60.86 43.31 6.54
C ASP A 31 60.75 42.14 5.54
N LYS A 32 59.79 42.23 4.61
CA LYS A 32 59.70 41.32 3.46
C LYS A 32 59.97 41.99 2.12
N SER A 33 60.67 41.26 1.26
CA SER A 33 60.92 41.68 -0.11
C SER A 33 59.63 41.67 -0.93
N VAL A 34 59.44 42.68 -1.79
CA VAL A 34 58.31 42.78 -2.74
C VAL A 34 58.12 41.49 -3.56
N SER A 35 59.21 40.76 -3.81
CA SER A 35 59.20 39.47 -4.51
C SER A 35 58.50 38.36 -3.72
N GLU A 36 58.70 38.31 -2.40
CA GLU A 36 58.11 37.29 -1.52
C GLU A 36 56.63 37.55 -1.30
N THR A 37 56.23 38.82 -1.16
CA THR A 37 54.81 39.21 -1.09
C THR A 37 54.05 38.83 -2.35
N LYS A 38 54.67 39.02 -3.53
CA LYS A 38 54.05 38.64 -4.81
C LYS A 38 53.93 37.12 -4.95
N ALA A 39 54.89 36.37 -4.43
CA ALA A 39 54.84 34.92 -4.42
C ALA A 39 53.70 34.41 -3.55
N GLU A 40 53.54 34.89 -2.31
CA GLU A 40 52.43 34.42 -1.46
C GLU A 40 51.06 34.91 -1.88
N LEU A 41 50.96 36.10 -2.47
CA LEU A 41 49.71 36.52 -3.10
C LEU A 41 49.31 35.56 -4.24
N LYS A 42 50.28 35.10 -5.04
CA LYS A 42 50.03 34.13 -6.12
C LYS A 42 49.57 32.79 -5.57
N THR A 43 50.20 32.29 -4.50
CA THR A 43 49.77 31.05 -3.82
C THR A 43 48.34 31.18 -3.31
N LEU A 44 48.03 32.29 -2.64
CA LEU A 44 46.71 32.56 -2.07
C LEU A 44 45.63 32.62 -3.16
N VAL A 45 45.88 33.33 -4.26
CA VAL A 45 44.95 33.41 -5.40
C VAL A 45 44.72 32.04 -6.03
N THR A 46 45.75 31.22 -6.13
CA THR A 46 45.63 29.86 -6.70
C THR A 46 44.77 28.97 -5.79
N ASN A 47 45.00 28.99 -4.48
CA ASN A 47 44.22 28.21 -3.53
C ASN A 47 42.75 28.64 -3.47
N TYR A 48 42.44 29.94 -3.49
CA TYR A 48 41.06 30.42 -3.57
C TYR A 48 40.38 30.05 -4.89
N ALA A 49 41.11 30.02 -6.00
CA ALA A 49 40.57 29.57 -7.28
C ALA A 49 40.19 28.09 -7.24
N GLU A 50 41.02 27.24 -6.64
CA GLU A 50 40.72 25.82 -6.44
C GLU A 50 39.52 25.60 -5.51
N LEU A 51 39.46 26.32 -4.39
CA LEU A 51 38.31 26.28 -3.49
C LEU A 51 37.00 26.65 -4.21
N LEU A 52 37.03 27.75 -4.98
CA LEU A 52 35.87 28.21 -5.71
C LEU A 52 35.35 27.12 -6.68
N ASP A 53 36.25 26.41 -7.35
CA ASP A 53 35.87 25.31 -8.23
C ASP A 53 35.32 24.09 -7.46
N GLN A 54 35.85 23.79 -6.28
CA GLN A 54 35.31 22.76 -5.40
C GLN A 54 33.89 23.12 -4.91
N VAL A 55 33.65 24.37 -4.52
CA VAL A 55 32.33 24.86 -4.10
C VAL A 55 31.33 24.75 -5.26
N LYS A 56 31.70 25.17 -6.48
CA LYS A 56 30.84 25.00 -7.67
C LYS A 56 30.48 23.53 -7.91
N LEU A 57 31.43 22.61 -7.71
CA LEU A 57 31.18 21.17 -7.86
C LEU A 57 30.20 20.67 -6.79
N ILE A 58 30.34 21.10 -5.54
CA ILE A 58 29.40 20.76 -4.46
C ILE A 58 27.99 21.27 -4.79
N THR A 59 27.85 22.51 -5.27
CA THR A 59 26.56 23.07 -5.69
C THR A 59 25.92 22.22 -6.78
N ARG A 60 26.66 21.86 -7.83
CA ARG A 60 26.14 20.99 -8.92
C ARG A 60 25.71 19.61 -8.41
N ILE A 61 26.45 19.04 -7.46
CA ILE A 61 26.09 17.75 -6.85
C ILE A 61 24.82 17.88 -6.02
N SER A 62 24.68 18.98 -5.25
CA SER A 62 23.48 19.28 -4.48
C SER A 62 22.25 19.39 -5.38
N ASP A 63 22.34 20.16 -6.46
CA ASP A 63 21.24 20.32 -7.43
C ASP A 63 20.84 18.96 -8.05
N ARG A 64 21.84 18.12 -8.35
CA ARG A 64 21.60 16.78 -8.89
C ARG A 64 20.94 15.85 -7.86
N LEU A 65 21.33 15.94 -6.60
CA LEU A 65 20.72 15.17 -5.51
C LEU A 65 19.29 15.60 -5.26
N GLN A 66 19.01 16.90 -5.25
CA GLN A 66 17.65 17.43 -5.14
C GLN A 66 16.77 16.90 -6.28
N ARG A 67 17.23 17.01 -7.53
CA ARG A 67 16.48 16.45 -8.68
C ARG A 67 16.22 14.95 -8.55
N LYS A 68 17.21 14.18 -8.08
CA LYS A 68 17.02 12.73 -7.87
C LYS A 68 16.04 12.44 -6.74
N LEU A 69 16.06 13.23 -5.68
CA LEU A 69 15.13 13.10 -4.56
C LEU A 69 13.71 13.37 -5.04
N ASP A 70 13.51 14.45 -5.79
CA ASP A 70 12.21 14.80 -6.37
C ASP A 70 11.71 13.70 -7.31
N GLN A 71 12.57 13.22 -8.23
CA GLN A 71 12.24 12.09 -9.11
C GLN A 71 11.85 10.82 -8.34
N THR A 72 12.61 10.47 -7.31
CA THR A 72 12.33 9.27 -6.50
C THR A 72 11.03 9.44 -5.72
N ASN A 73 10.75 10.65 -5.23
CA ASN A 73 9.52 10.95 -4.52
C ASN A 73 8.30 10.86 -5.44
N ASP A 74 8.40 11.37 -6.67
CA ASP A 74 7.36 11.25 -7.69
C ASP A 74 7.13 9.80 -8.09
N GLU A 75 8.20 9.02 -8.31
CA GLU A 75 8.11 7.58 -8.58
C GLU A 75 7.45 6.82 -7.41
N LEU A 76 7.80 7.16 -6.17
CA LEU A 76 7.24 6.54 -4.97
C LEU A 76 5.76 6.86 -4.80
N ASN A 77 5.35 8.09 -5.08
CA ASN A 77 3.94 8.48 -5.10
C ASN A 77 3.16 7.73 -6.18
N ASN A 78 3.72 7.58 -7.38
CA ASN A 78 3.10 6.82 -8.46
C ASN A 78 2.98 5.33 -8.10
N MET A 79 4.03 4.72 -7.53
CA MET A 79 3.98 3.34 -7.05
C MET A 79 2.93 3.15 -5.94
N ASN A 80 2.84 4.09 -4.99
CA ASN A 80 1.82 4.05 -3.95
C ASN A 80 0.39 4.10 -4.53
N GLN A 81 0.15 4.95 -5.53
CA GLN A 81 -1.14 5.00 -6.23
C GLN A 81 -1.45 3.67 -6.91
N GLN A 82 -0.49 3.08 -7.63
CA GLN A 82 -0.67 1.78 -8.27
C GLN A 82 -0.96 0.67 -7.26
N ILE A 83 -0.28 0.66 -6.11
CA ILE A 83 -0.55 -0.30 -5.03
C ILE A 83 -1.97 -0.11 -4.49
N GLN A 84 -2.40 1.13 -4.27
CA GLN A 84 -3.78 1.41 -3.82
C GLN A 84 -4.82 0.93 -4.84
N GLU A 85 -4.63 1.22 -6.13
CA GLU A 85 -5.52 0.73 -7.18
C GLU A 85 -5.57 -0.81 -7.24
N LYS A 86 -4.41 -1.47 -7.13
CA LYS A 86 -4.33 -2.94 -7.10
C LYS A 86 -5.02 -3.52 -5.86
N ASN A 87 -4.88 -2.89 -4.70
CA ASN A 87 -5.58 -3.32 -3.49
C ASN A 87 -7.10 -3.23 -3.66
N ILE A 88 -7.61 -2.14 -4.23
CA ILE A 88 -9.04 -1.98 -4.52
C ILE A 88 -9.52 -3.06 -5.52
N GLN A 89 -8.74 -3.33 -6.57
CA GLN A 89 -9.07 -4.38 -7.55
C GLN A 89 -9.08 -5.78 -6.91
N LEU A 90 -8.12 -6.09 -6.04
CA LEU A 90 -8.05 -7.37 -5.33
C LEU A 90 -9.22 -7.53 -4.36
N GLU A 91 -9.57 -6.49 -3.61
CA GLU A 91 -10.72 -6.52 -2.71
C GLU A 91 -12.03 -6.77 -3.48
N LYS A 92 -12.21 -6.08 -4.61
CA LYS A 92 -13.36 -6.31 -5.49
C LYS A 92 -13.40 -7.75 -6.01
N THR A 93 -12.27 -8.25 -6.50
CA THR A 93 -12.18 -9.62 -7.04
C THR A 93 -12.46 -10.68 -5.97
N ILE A 94 -11.95 -10.48 -4.76
CA ILE A 94 -12.23 -11.35 -3.60
C ILE A 94 -13.73 -11.33 -3.28
N ASN A 95 -14.36 -10.16 -3.27
CA ASN A 95 -15.79 -10.02 -3.02
C ASN A 95 -16.61 -10.75 -4.09
N ASP A 96 -16.29 -10.54 -5.38
CA ASP A 96 -16.99 -11.17 -6.50
C ASP A 96 -16.84 -12.71 -6.47
N LEU A 97 -15.63 -13.23 -6.23
CA LEU A 97 -15.37 -14.67 -6.09
C LEU A 97 -16.11 -15.27 -4.88
N THR A 98 -16.13 -14.54 -3.77
CA THR A 98 -16.80 -14.97 -2.54
C THR A 98 -18.31 -15.02 -2.76
N GLU A 99 -18.87 -14.01 -3.40
CA GLU A 99 -20.28 -13.93 -3.75
C GLU A 99 -20.69 -15.04 -4.71
N ALA A 100 -19.95 -15.25 -5.79
CA ALA A 100 -20.23 -16.33 -6.75
C ALA A 100 -20.14 -17.74 -6.13
N LYS A 101 -19.14 -17.97 -5.25
CA LYS A 101 -18.97 -19.26 -4.57
C LYS A 101 -20.07 -19.52 -3.54
N ILE A 102 -20.53 -18.48 -2.86
CA ILE A 102 -21.58 -18.58 -1.85
C ILE A 102 -22.94 -18.69 -2.49
N GLY A 103 -23.23 -17.94 -3.56
CA GLY A 103 -24.44 -18.11 -4.36
C GLY A 103 -24.61 -19.57 -4.77
N ARG A 104 -23.57 -20.19 -5.35
CA ARG A 104 -23.60 -21.63 -5.71
C ARG A 104 -23.90 -22.55 -4.53
N ARG A 105 -23.25 -22.34 -3.37
CA ARG A 105 -23.48 -23.16 -2.17
C ARG A 105 -24.86 -22.94 -1.56
N ALA A 106 -25.31 -21.69 -1.49
CA ALA A 106 -26.61 -21.31 -0.96
C ALA A 106 -27.73 -21.94 -1.79
N THR A 107 -27.64 -21.88 -3.11
CA THR A 107 -28.61 -22.53 -4.00
C THR A 107 -28.68 -24.05 -3.77
N THR A 108 -27.54 -24.73 -3.58
CA THR A 108 -27.55 -26.16 -3.23
C THR A 108 -28.25 -26.44 -1.90
N PHE A 109 -27.96 -25.66 -0.85
CA PHE A 109 -28.63 -25.82 0.45
C PHE A 109 -30.13 -25.56 0.37
N VAL A 110 -30.53 -24.50 -0.34
CA VAL A 110 -31.94 -24.17 -0.56
C VAL A 110 -32.65 -25.27 -1.32
N PHE A 111 -32.01 -25.83 -2.35
CA PHE A 111 -32.58 -26.94 -3.12
C PHE A 111 -32.78 -28.20 -2.27
N VAL A 112 -31.78 -28.57 -1.46
CA VAL A 112 -31.89 -29.71 -0.53
C VAL A 112 -32.98 -29.45 0.52
N PHE A 113 -33.06 -28.23 1.05
CA PHE A 113 -34.07 -27.85 2.03
C PHE A 113 -35.49 -27.85 1.44
N ALA A 114 -35.64 -27.38 0.20
CA ALA A 114 -36.89 -27.43 -0.54
C ALA A 114 -37.34 -28.88 -0.79
N LEU A 115 -36.42 -29.76 -1.17
CA LEU A 115 -36.69 -31.20 -1.32
C LEU A 115 -37.12 -31.84 0.01
N ALA A 116 -36.42 -31.54 1.11
CA ALA A 116 -36.77 -32.07 2.42
C ALA A 116 -38.14 -31.57 2.89
N LEU A 117 -38.43 -30.29 2.73
CA LEU A 117 -39.74 -29.70 3.04
C LEU A 117 -40.85 -30.30 2.19
N PHE A 118 -40.59 -30.55 0.91
CA PHE A 118 -41.55 -31.20 0.02
C PHE A 118 -41.92 -32.60 0.52
N LEU A 119 -40.92 -33.43 0.87
CA LEU A 119 -41.15 -34.77 1.41
C LEU A 119 -41.89 -34.76 2.75
N ILE A 120 -41.53 -33.83 3.65
CA ILE A 120 -42.23 -33.65 4.94
C ILE A 120 -43.69 -33.22 4.70
N SER A 121 -43.92 -32.32 3.74
CA SER A 121 -45.26 -31.89 3.37
C SER A 121 -46.11 -33.06 2.86
N GLU A 122 -45.56 -33.90 2.00
CA GLU A 122 -46.29 -35.05 1.44
C GLU A 122 -46.55 -36.15 2.50
N ALA A 123 -45.56 -36.42 3.36
CA ALA A 123 -45.68 -37.50 4.36
C ALA A 123 -46.49 -37.14 5.61
N LEU A 124 -46.52 -35.85 6.02
CA LEU A 124 -47.14 -35.41 7.28
C LEU A 124 -48.33 -34.47 7.07
N ILE A 125 -48.19 -33.48 6.19
CA ILE A 125 -49.19 -32.42 6.03
C ILE A 125 -50.37 -32.94 5.20
N GLU A 126 -50.11 -33.67 4.12
CA GLU A 126 -51.13 -34.21 3.22
C GLU A 126 -52.11 -35.19 3.91
N PRO A 127 -51.66 -36.23 4.64
CA PRO A 127 -52.58 -37.12 5.35
C PRO A 127 -53.32 -36.43 6.50
N TRP A 128 -52.79 -35.34 7.06
CA TRP A 128 -53.48 -34.56 8.08
C TRP A 128 -54.61 -33.71 7.47
N ILE A 129 -54.35 -33.04 6.33
CA ILE A 129 -55.37 -32.25 5.61
C ILE A 129 -56.50 -33.14 5.08
N GLU A 130 -56.18 -34.32 4.54
CA GLU A 130 -57.20 -35.27 4.07
C GLU A 130 -58.12 -35.74 5.20
N ARG A 131 -57.58 -35.96 6.40
CA ARG A 131 -58.37 -36.38 7.57
C ARG A 131 -59.29 -35.30 8.14
N PHE A 132 -58.89 -34.03 8.09
CA PHE A 132 -59.61 -32.95 8.77
C PHE A 132 -60.42 -32.03 7.84
N TYR A 133 -59.99 -31.83 6.59
CA TYR A 133 -60.56 -30.79 5.74
C TYR A 133 -61.08 -31.27 4.38
N ASN A 134 -60.76 -32.49 3.93
CA ASN A 134 -61.24 -33.13 2.68
C ASN A 134 -61.46 -32.18 1.47
N ASN A 135 -60.63 -31.15 1.36
CA ASN A 135 -60.78 -30.05 0.42
C ASN A 135 -59.47 -29.88 -0.35
N PHE A 136 -59.48 -30.28 -1.61
CA PHE A 136 -58.34 -30.20 -2.53
C PHE A 136 -57.76 -28.78 -2.68
N LEU A 137 -58.63 -27.75 -2.64
CA LEU A 137 -58.23 -26.34 -2.71
C LEU A 137 -57.33 -25.90 -1.55
N ILE A 138 -57.51 -26.48 -0.36
CA ILE A 138 -56.73 -26.13 0.83
C ILE A 138 -55.33 -26.75 0.75
N SER A 139 -55.20 -28.01 0.29
CA SER A 139 -53.89 -28.64 0.10
C SER A 139 -53.07 -27.91 -0.97
N LEU A 140 -53.71 -27.49 -2.06
CA LEU A 140 -53.06 -26.73 -3.13
C LEU A 140 -52.60 -25.34 -2.64
N SER A 141 -53.42 -24.65 -1.86
CA SER A 141 -53.08 -23.32 -1.31
C SER A 141 -51.90 -23.38 -0.34
N ILE A 142 -51.83 -24.42 0.50
CA ILE A 142 -50.71 -24.62 1.44
C ILE A 142 -49.42 -24.92 0.68
N LYS A 143 -49.46 -25.80 -0.34
CA LYS A 143 -48.30 -26.08 -1.20
C LYS A 143 -47.80 -24.81 -1.92
N GLY A 144 -48.72 -23.97 -2.41
CA GLY A 144 -48.38 -22.67 -3.00
C GLY A 144 -47.73 -21.70 -2.00
N LEU A 145 -48.23 -21.64 -0.77
CA LEU A 145 -47.71 -20.77 0.28
C LEU A 145 -46.31 -21.19 0.74
N ILE A 146 -46.05 -22.50 0.84
CA ILE A 146 -44.73 -23.05 1.13
C ILE A 146 -43.76 -22.73 -0.01
N ALA A 147 -44.16 -22.94 -1.26
CA ALA A 147 -43.31 -22.63 -2.42
C ALA A 147 -42.95 -21.14 -2.51
N LEU A 148 -43.91 -20.25 -2.23
CA LEU A 148 -43.67 -18.80 -2.18
C LEU A 148 -42.68 -18.42 -1.06
N SER A 149 -42.71 -19.16 0.05
CA SER A 149 -41.85 -18.91 1.22
C SER A 149 -40.39 -19.34 1.02
N ILE A 150 -40.08 -20.15 0.00
CA ILE A 150 -38.69 -20.60 -0.26
C ILE A 150 -37.81 -19.44 -0.71
N LYS A 151 -38.32 -18.56 -1.56
CA LYS A 151 -37.56 -17.43 -2.14
C LYS A 151 -37.02 -16.43 -1.10
N PRO A 152 -37.79 -15.97 -0.11
CA PRO A 152 -37.26 -15.11 0.95
C PRO A 152 -36.27 -15.85 1.87
N VAL A 153 -36.49 -17.15 2.12
CA VAL A 153 -35.58 -17.98 2.92
C VAL A 153 -34.23 -18.14 2.21
N GLU A 154 -34.22 -18.35 0.90
CA GLU A 154 -33.01 -18.39 0.07
C GLU A 154 -32.16 -17.13 0.24
N SER A 155 -32.76 -15.96 0.11
CA SER A 155 -32.03 -14.68 0.26
C SER A 155 -31.48 -14.48 1.67
N LEU A 156 -32.19 -14.94 2.71
CA LEU A 156 -31.72 -14.85 4.10
C LEU A 156 -30.54 -15.80 4.37
N VAL A 157 -30.62 -17.03 3.87
CA VAL A 157 -29.54 -18.02 4.00
C VAL A 157 -28.30 -17.55 3.27
N GLU A 158 -28.44 -17.02 2.05
CA GLU A 158 -27.34 -16.45 1.28
C GLU A 158 -26.66 -15.30 2.04
N ARG A 159 -27.43 -14.34 2.57
CA ARG A 159 -26.89 -13.23 3.37
C ARG A 159 -26.16 -13.69 4.63
N SER A 160 -26.69 -14.70 5.32
CA SER A 160 -26.09 -15.25 6.54
C SER A 160 -24.76 -15.97 6.25
N LEU A 161 -24.72 -16.76 5.17
CA LEU A 161 -23.52 -17.44 4.69
C LEU A 161 -22.47 -16.43 4.18
N LEU A 162 -22.89 -15.40 3.43
CA LEU A 162 -22.03 -14.30 2.98
C LEU A 162 -21.34 -13.60 4.15
N LYS A 163 -22.10 -13.26 5.20
CA LYS A 163 -21.56 -12.59 6.39
C LYS A 163 -20.54 -13.46 7.12
N LYS A 164 -20.79 -14.77 7.24
CA LYS A 164 -19.91 -15.72 7.93
C LYS A 164 -18.60 -15.97 7.19
N GLU A 165 -18.64 -16.08 5.87
CA GLU A 165 -17.44 -16.31 5.05
C GLU A 165 -16.62 -15.04 4.85
N ARG A 166 -17.24 -13.86 4.67
CA ARG A 166 -16.52 -12.57 4.67
C ARG A 166 -15.74 -12.36 5.97
N ALA A 167 -16.33 -12.71 7.11
CA ALA A 167 -15.63 -12.65 8.41
C ALA A 167 -14.46 -13.64 8.51
N ARG A 168 -14.47 -14.74 7.74
CA ARG A 168 -13.36 -15.71 7.69
C ARG A 168 -12.24 -15.24 6.77
N THR A 169 -12.58 -14.72 5.59
CA THR A 169 -11.58 -14.21 4.64
C THR A 169 -10.80 -13.02 5.21
N LEU A 170 -11.48 -12.11 5.92
CA LEU A 170 -10.84 -10.98 6.62
C LEU A 170 -9.86 -11.42 7.72
N LYS A 171 -10.25 -12.42 8.52
CA LYS A 171 -9.34 -12.99 9.55
C LYS A 171 -8.14 -13.70 8.94
N THR A 172 -8.30 -14.37 7.80
CA THR A 172 -7.18 -15.04 7.12
C THR A 172 -6.21 -14.05 6.47
N SER A 173 -6.68 -12.88 6.01
CA SER A 173 -5.79 -11.83 5.52
C SER A 173 -5.00 -11.13 6.63
N GLU A 174 -5.58 -10.91 7.81
CA GLU A 174 -4.87 -10.30 8.96
C GLU A 174 -3.76 -11.20 9.53
N ILE A 175 -3.88 -12.52 9.41
CA ILE A 175 -2.87 -13.46 9.93
C ILE A 175 -1.66 -13.61 8.96
N ARG A 176 -1.78 -13.12 7.73
CA ARG A 176 -0.76 -13.26 6.68
C ARG A 176 -0.02 -11.97 6.31
N GLY A 177 -0.45 -10.81 6.81
CA GLY A 177 0.28 -9.54 6.73
C GLY A 177 1.21 -9.37 7.91
#